data_AF-A0A961VWY9-F1
#
_entry.id   AF-A0A961VWY9-F1
#
_cell.length_a   1.000
_cell.length_b   1.000
_cell.length_c   1.000
_cell.angle_alpha   90.00
_cell.angle_beta   90.00
_cell.angle_gamma   90.00
#
_symmetry.space_group_name_H-M   'P 1'
#
loop_
_entity.id
_entity.type
_entity.pdbx_description
1 polymer ?
#
loop_
_entity_poly.entity_id
_entity_poly.type
_entity_poly.pdbx_seq_one_letter_code
_entity_poly.pdbx_strand_id
1 'polypeptide(L)'
;MTKAEQIKALYRSNFSAFLRFAFRELNPKTELVDTWHIDVLADYLERVAKGEITRLIINLPPRCLKSLAASIALPVWMHGRNPELKIMSIAGSRELAGDFERATQDLLKSPRSRALFPHLKPEGRGGNLYLPHGGQRISGVVGGILVGRGADLIIVDDPIAPARVYDEPRRRAVNKWFDAEVIPRLNDKNKGRVVVVMQRLHHEDLSGHLLSGEPPWVHLNLPAIATEDEEWKLSRGGVITRKKGLPLAPKIDSWVPLYRRMMDMGAYNFSAQYQQKPYVHMNDEEVRGGWFALPDEHGFPQAALCRVPETTILAYELFGIGDRHPATPPRQMTHEEWERYAVWTTDYQRRLSIDPRAKWGPPENEAALLAEYRSGPAGYVQEPDNDDGPYSIR
;
A
#
# COMPACT_ATOMS: atom_id res chain seq x y z
N MET A 1 15.08 39.26 17.63
CA MET A 1 13.84 38.51 17.34
C MET A 1 13.41 37.81 18.62
N THR A 2 12.21 38.09 19.11
CA THR A 2 11.68 37.49 20.34
C THR A 2 11.41 35.98 20.16
N LYS A 3 11.30 35.22 21.26
CA LYS A 3 10.95 33.79 21.21
C LYS A 3 9.63 33.54 20.46
N ALA A 4 8.64 34.42 20.63
CA ALA A 4 7.36 34.33 19.94
C ALA A 4 7.51 34.55 18.42
N GLU A 5 8.34 35.51 18.01
CA GLU A 5 8.66 35.74 16.59
C GLU A 5 9.41 34.57 15.97
N GLN A 6 10.37 33.98 16.69
CA GLN A 6 11.09 32.78 16.24
C GLN A 6 10.15 31.59 16.02
N ILE A 7 9.21 31.35 16.95
CA ILE A 7 8.21 30.28 16.82
C ILE A 7 7.29 30.52 15.63
N LYS A 8 6.82 31.77 15.44
CA LYS A 8 6.02 32.13 14.25
C LYS A 8 6.81 31.92 12.96
N ALA A 9 8.07 32.33 12.92
CA ALA A 9 8.94 32.13 11.77
C ALA A 9 9.14 30.64 11.47
N LEU A 10 9.32 29.80 12.50
CA LEU A 10 9.42 28.35 12.36
C LEU A 10 8.14 27.77 11.70
N TYR A 11 6.96 28.07 12.24
CA TYR A 11 5.70 27.55 11.67
C TYR A 11 5.42 28.07 10.26
N ARG A 12 5.84 29.29 9.91
CA ARG A 12 5.68 29.82 8.54
C ARG A 12 6.68 29.21 7.55
N SER A 13 7.85 28.79 8.01
CA SER A 13 8.97 28.38 7.15
C SER A 13 9.15 26.87 7.06
N ASN A 14 8.67 26.09 8.03
CA ASN A 14 8.82 24.64 8.13
C ASN A 14 7.45 23.96 8.19
N PHE A 15 7.10 23.20 7.15
CA PHE A 15 5.79 22.56 7.06
C PHE A 15 5.61 21.46 8.10
N SER A 16 6.67 20.71 8.43
CA SER A 16 6.64 19.68 9.47
C SER A 16 6.27 20.24 10.84
N ALA A 17 6.79 21.42 11.19
CA ALA A 17 6.42 22.14 12.41
C ALA A 17 4.97 22.66 12.34
N PHE A 18 4.56 23.19 11.17
CA PHE A 18 3.19 23.66 10.96
C PHE A 18 2.16 22.52 11.02
N LEU A 19 2.46 21.34 10.48
CA LEU A 19 1.58 20.17 10.51
C LEU A 19 1.26 19.76 11.95
N ARG A 20 2.28 19.71 12.81
CA ARG A 20 2.11 19.44 14.24
C ARG A 20 1.36 20.56 14.97
N PHE A 21 1.52 21.80 14.53
CA PHE A 21 0.70 22.92 15.02
C PHE A 21 -0.76 22.73 14.62
N ALA A 22 -1.04 22.49 13.34
CA ALA A 22 -2.39 22.30 12.80
C ALA A 22 -3.12 21.12 13.47
N PHE A 23 -2.44 20.00 13.69
CA PHE A 23 -3.01 18.86 14.42
C PHE A 23 -3.47 19.26 15.82
N ARG A 24 -2.64 19.97 16.60
CA ARG A 24 -2.96 20.38 17.97
C ARG A 24 -4.08 21.41 18.04
N GLU A 25 -4.17 22.30 17.06
CA GLU A 25 -5.27 23.28 17.00
C GLU A 25 -6.61 22.59 16.69
N LEU A 26 -6.61 21.59 15.82
CA LEU A 26 -7.83 20.87 15.43
C LEU A 26 -8.23 19.77 16.41
N ASN A 27 -7.29 19.22 17.16
CA ASN A 27 -7.50 18.10 18.07
C ASN A 27 -6.97 18.44 19.49
N PRO A 28 -7.53 19.46 20.17
CA PRO A 28 -6.98 19.94 21.44
C PRO A 28 -7.05 18.93 22.59
N LYS A 29 -7.89 17.90 22.45
CA LYS A 29 -8.09 16.82 23.44
C LYS A 29 -7.33 15.53 23.09
N THR A 30 -6.59 15.51 21.98
CA THR A 30 -5.91 14.31 21.50
C THR A 30 -4.42 14.57 21.44
N GLU A 31 -3.64 13.73 22.12
CA GLU A 31 -2.20 13.78 22.02
C GLU A 31 -1.73 13.31 20.63
N LEU A 32 -0.79 14.06 20.05
CA LEU A 32 -0.16 13.64 18.80
C LEU A 32 0.83 12.51 19.09
N VAL A 33 0.58 11.34 18.52
CA VAL A 33 1.58 10.26 18.47
C VAL A 33 2.66 10.61 17.45
N ASP A 34 3.63 11.39 17.90
CA ASP A 34 4.67 11.96 17.06
C ASP A 34 5.71 10.91 16.65
N THR A 35 5.75 10.59 15.36
CA THR A 35 6.59 9.52 14.81
C THR A 35 7.21 9.97 13.49
N TRP A 36 8.36 9.39 13.16
CA TRP A 36 9.23 9.81 12.06
C TRP A 36 8.53 9.88 10.69
N HIS A 37 7.50 9.06 10.45
CA HIS A 37 6.76 9.06 9.18
C HIS A 37 6.07 10.39 8.91
N ILE A 38 5.74 11.16 9.97
CA ILE A 38 5.17 12.51 9.87
C ILE A 38 6.21 13.46 9.26
N ASP A 39 7.49 13.30 9.57
CA ASP A 39 8.56 14.12 9.00
C ASP A 39 8.79 13.81 7.53
N VAL A 40 8.75 12.53 7.14
CA VAL A 40 8.82 12.12 5.73
C VAL A 40 7.61 12.66 4.94
N LEU A 41 6.40 12.48 5.47
CA LEU A 41 5.17 13.00 4.85
C LEU A 41 5.23 14.53 4.69
N ALA A 42 5.66 15.23 5.74
CA ALA A 42 5.79 16.68 5.70
C ALA A 42 6.88 17.14 4.72
N ASP A 43 8.00 16.43 4.62
CA ASP A 43 9.07 16.76 3.68
C ASP A 43 8.57 16.73 2.22
N TYR A 44 7.91 15.64 1.82
CA TYR A 44 7.36 15.51 0.47
C TYR A 44 6.31 16.58 0.15
N LEU A 45 5.41 16.87 1.10
CA LEU A 45 4.41 17.93 0.94
C LEU A 45 5.03 19.33 0.90
N GLU A 46 6.11 19.57 1.64
CA GLU A 46 6.85 20.83 1.57
C GLU A 46 7.54 21.01 0.22
N ARG A 47 8.11 19.93 -0.34
CA ARG A 47 8.71 19.91 -1.69
C ARG A 47 7.65 20.18 -2.76
N VAL A 48 6.41 19.70 -2.58
CA VAL A 48 5.27 20.10 -3.43
C VAL A 48 5.01 21.61 -3.31
N ALA A 49 4.95 22.15 -2.10
CA ALA A 49 4.71 23.57 -1.90
C ALA A 49 5.80 24.46 -2.51
N LYS A 50 7.06 23.99 -2.54
CA LYS A 50 8.19 24.64 -3.22
C LYS A 50 8.17 24.47 -4.74
N GLY A 51 7.38 23.53 -5.27
CA GLY A 51 7.31 23.20 -6.69
C GLY A 51 8.41 22.25 -7.17
N GLU A 52 9.17 21.64 -6.26
CA GLU A 52 10.17 20.61 -6.57
C GLU A 52 9.50 19.29 -6.98
N ILE A 53 8.30 19.02 -6.44
CA ILE A 53 7.45 17.90 -6.83
C ILE A 53 6.15 18.49 -7.37
N THR A 54 5.83 18.21 -8.64
CA THR A 54 4.58 18.68 -9.25
C THR A 54 3.50 17.60 -9.33
N ARG A 55 3.87 16.32 -9.23
CA ARG A 55 2.95 15.17 -9.24
C ARG A 55 3.36 14.23 -8.10
N LEU A 56 2.52 14.15 -7.06
CA LEU A 56 2.77 13.35 -5.87
C LEU A 56 1.60 12.40 -5.59
N ILE A 57 1.90 11.11 -5.46
CA ILE A 57 1.00 10.11 -4.89
C ILE A 57 1.47 9.79 -3.48
N ILE A 58 0.54 9.82 -2.52
CA ILE A 58 0.78 9.51 -1.10
C ILE A 58 -0.06 8.30 -0.74
N ASN A 59 0.58 7.16 -0.56
CA ASN A 59 -0.04 5.92 -0.09
C ASN A 59 0.49 5.56 1.31
N LEU A 60 -0.37 5.78 2.31
CA LEU A 60 -0.11 5.52 3.72
C LEU A 60 -1.32 4.79 4.34
N PRO A 61 -1.10 3.93 5.34
CA PRO A 61 -2.16 3.30 6.11
C PRO A 61 -3.17 4.29 6.71
N PRO A 62 -4.35 3.82 7.15
CA PRO A 62 -5.25 4.60 7.98
C PRO A 62 -4.55 5.23 9.19
N ARG A 63 -5.08 6.35 9.68
CA ARG A 63 -4.62 7.05 10.91
C ARG A 63 -3.16 7.53 10.91
N CYS A 64 -2.53 7.67 9.74
CA CYS A 64 -1.17 8.23 9.57
C CYS A 64 -1.16 9.71 9.14
N LEU A 65 -2.20 10.48 9.51
CA LEU A 65 -2.35 11.94 9.24
C LEU A 65 -2.34 12.39 7.77
N LYS A 66 -2.31 11.47 6.80
CA LYS A 66 -2.20 11.79 5.37
C LYS A 66 -3.20 12.85 4.87
N SER A 67 -4.49 12.71 5.19
CA SER A 67 -5.55 13.65 4.78
C SER A 67 -5.48 14.98 5.55
N LEU A 68 -5.17 14.95 6.85
CA LEU A 68 -4.96 16.19 7.62
C LEU A 68 -3.78 16.99 7.07
N ALA A 69 -2.70 16.31 6.70
CA ALA A 69 -1.51 16.93 6.14
C ALA A 69 -1.77 17.52 4.75
N ALA A 70 -2.30 16.71 3.82
CA ALA A 70 -2.45 17.10 2.43
C ALA A 70 -3.68 18.00 2.18
N SER A 71 -4.83 17.72 2.78
CA SER A 71 -6.11 18.36 2.42
C SER A 71 -6.51 19.54 3.30
N ILE A 72 -5.86 19.69 4.46
CA ILE A 72 -6.13 20.75 5.45
C ILE A 72 -4.88 21.60 5.70
N ALA A 73 -3.83 21.01 6.27
CA ALA A 73 -2.66 21.75 6.72
C ALA A 73 -1.88 22.37 5.55
N LEU A 74 -1.63 21.62 4.48
CA LEU A 74 -0.89 22.11 3.31
C LEU A 74 -1.57 23.32 2.65
N PRO A 75 -2.87 23.30 2.31
CA PRO A 75 -3.56 24.48 1.77
C PRO A 75 -3.45 25.72 2.65
N VAL A 76 -3.66 25.58 3.96
CA VAL A 76 -3.57 26.71 4.90
C VAL A 76 -2.14 27.25 4.96
N TRP A 77 -1.14 26.37 5.03
CA TRP A 77 0.26 26.77 5.07
C TRP A 77 0.71 27.48 3.80
N MET A 78 0.30 26.96 2.64
CA MET A 78 0.60 27.56 1.34
C MET A 78 -0.08 28.92 1.18
N HIS A 79 -1.36 29.05 1.52
CA HIS A 79 -2.04 30.35 1.53
C HIS A 79 -1.39 31.35 2.48
N GLY A 80 -0.93 30.90 3.65
CA GLY A 80 -0.27 31.78 4.62
C GLY A 80 1.08 32.33 4.14
N ARG A 81 1.65 31.73 3.10
CA ARG A 81 2.90 32.15 2.45
C ARG A 81 2.65 32.88 1.13
N ASN A 82 1.64 32.46 0.38
CA ASN A 82 1.16 33.08 -0.84
C ASN A 82 -0.38 33.09 -0.87
N PRO A 83 -1.02 34.20 -0.46
CA PRO A 83 -2.48 34.29 -0.35
C PRO A 83 -3.20 34.45 -1.69
N GLU A 84 -2.48 34.47 -2.82
CA GLU A 84 -3.04 34.55 -4.17
C GLU A 84 -3.27 33.17 -4.82
N LEU A 85 -2.76 32.11 -4.19
CA LEU A 85 -2.87 30.75 -4.74
C LEU A 85 -4.33 30.32 -4.88
N LYS A 86 -4.61 29.61 -5.96
CA LYS A 86 -5.89 28.95 -6.21
C LYS A 86 -5.72 27.45 -5.95
N ILE A 87 -6.35 26.96 -4.90
CA ILE A 87 -6.26 25.56 -4.47
C ILE A 87 -7.60 24.87 -4.70
N MET A 88 -7.58 23.68 -5.27
CA MET A 88 -8.75 22.82 -5.38
C MET A 88 -8.54 21.57 -4.51
N SER A 89 -9.48 21.31 -3.60
CA SER A 89 -9.47 20.12 -2.75
C SER A 89 -10.68 19.27 -3.10
N ILE A 90 -10.43 18.07 -3.63
CA ILE A 90 -11.46 17.15 -4.12
C ILE A 90 -11.46 15.92 -3.24
N ALA A 91 -12.61 15.56 -2.67
CA ALA A 91 -12.77 14.35 -1.88
C ALA A 91 -13.64 13.32 -2.61
N GLY A 92 -13.53 12.03 -2.24
CA GLY A 92 -14.39 10.97 -2.81
C GLY A 92 -15.88 11.09 -2.47
N SER A 93 -16.25 11.85 -1.44
CA SER A 93 -17.66 12.09 -1.07
C SER A 93 -17.92 13.53 -0.66
N ARG A 94 -19.20 13.93 -0.67
CA ARG A 94 -19.63 15.27 -0.24
C ARG A 94 -19.43 15.48 1.25
N GLU A 95 -19.65 14.44 2.04
CA GLU A 95 -19.49 14.46 3.49
C GLU A 95 -18.02 14.73 3.84
N LEU A 96 -17.10 13.98 3.23
CA LEU A 96 -15.66 14.13 3.45
C LEU A 96 -15.15 15.50 2.98
N ALA A 97 -15.64 15.98 1.82
CA ALA A 97 -15.35 17.34 1.34
C ALA A 97 -15.79 18.42 2.35
N GLY A 98 -16.97 18.24 2.96
CA GLY A 98 -17.50 19.13 4.00
C GLY A 98 -16.71 19.06 5.31
N ASP A 99 -16.24 17.89 5.72
CA ASP A 99 -15.36 17.72 6.89
C ASP A 99 -14.04 18.49 6.70
N PHE A 100 -13.39 18.34 5.54
CA PHE A 100 -12.15 19.06 5.24
C PHE A 100 -12.36 20.57 5.16
N GLU A 101 -13.49 21.02 4.63
CA GLU A 101 -13.84 22.44 4.64
C GLU A 101 -13.97 22.97 6.07
N ARG A 102 -14.77 22.32 6.92
CA ARG A 102 -14.96 22.72 8.32
C ARG A 102 -13.64 22.79 9.06
N ALA A 103 -12.84 21.72 8.98
CA ALA A 103 -11.52 21.69 9.63
C ALA A 103 -10.57 22.78 9.08
N THR A 104 -10.61 23.08 7.79
CA THR A 104 -9.83 24.19 7.22
C THR A 104 -10.28 25.55 7.77
N GLN A 105 -11.59 25.77 7.88
CA GLN A 105 -12.13 27.00 8.47
C GLN A 105 -11.78 27.12 9.95
N ASP A 106 -11.92 26.05 10.72
CA ASP A 106 -11.60 26.03 12.15
C ASP A 106 -10.11 26.32 12.37
N LEU A 107 -9.23 25.72 11.57
CA LEU A 107 -7.80 26.00 11.61
C LEU A 107 -7.50 27.47 11.26
N LEU A 108 -8.09 28.03 10.21
CA LEU A 108 -7.89 29.44 9.83
C LEU A 108 -8.44 30.41 10.89
N LYS A 109 -9.58 30.07 11.51
CA LYS A 109 -10.24 30.88 12.54
C LYS A 109 -9.63 30.69 13.93
N SER A 110 -8.73 29.73 14.15
CA SER A 110 -8.09 29.55 15.45
C SER A 110 -7.30 30.82 15.85
N PRO A 111 -7.29 31.25 17.13
CA PRO A 111 -6.58 32.45 17.56
C PRO A 111 -5.08 32.42 17.24
N ARG A 112 -4.44 31.26 17.43
CA ARG A 112 -3.00 31.09 17.16
C ARG A 112 -2.70 31.08 15.67
N SER A 113 -3.59 30.52 14.86
CA SER A 113 -3.47 30.55 13.40
C SER A 113 -3.69 31.97 12.85
N ARG A 114 -4.67 32.72 13.38
CA ARG A 114 -4.83 34.15 13.07
C ARG A 114 -3.62 34.99 13.44
N ALA A 115 -2.97 34.68 14.57
CA ALA A 115 -1.72 35.34 14.95
C ALA A 115 -0.53 34.95 14.06
N LEU A 116 -0.58 33.76 13.43
CA LEU A 116 0.41 33.28 12.47
C LEU A 116 0.17 33.84 11.07
N PHE A 117 -1.07 34.01 10.63
CA PHE A 117 -1.41 34.51 9.30
C PHE A 117 -2.50 35.61 9.39
N PRO A 118 -2.18 36.78 9.94
CA PRO A 118 -3.17 37.84 10.21
C PRO A 118 -3.78 38.44 8.93
N HIS A 119 -3.13 38.25 7.78
CA HIS A 119 -3.63 38.65 6.47
C HIS A 119 -4.67 37.66 5.91
N LEU A 120 -4.69 36.40 6.37
CA LEU A 120 -5.70 35.44 5.92
C LEU A 120 -7.03 35.69 6.65
N LYS A 121 -7.92 36.43 5.98
CA LYS A 121 -9.30 36.66 6.42
C LYS A 121 -10.25 36.03 5.41
N PRO A 122 -10.42 34.70 5.42
CA PRO A 122 -11.21 34.01 4.43
C PRO A 122 -12.69 34.37 4.58
N GLU A 123 -13.33 34.67 3.46
CA GLU A 123 -14.78 34.67 3.33
C GLU A 123 -15.21 33.37 2.66
N GLY A 124 -16.40 32.85 2.97
CA GLY A 124 -16.82 31.58 2.41
C GLY A 124 -18.32 31.40 2.29
N ARG A 125 -18.73 30.72 1.23
CA ARG A 125 -20.11 30.28 1.00
C ARG A 125 -20.11 28.93 0.29
N GLY A 126 -20.87 27.98 0.83
CA GLY A 126 -21.18 26.69 0.19
C GLY A 126 -19.97 25.86 -0.25
N GLY A 127 -18.98 25.61 0.62
CA GLY A 127 -17.83 24.77 0.28
C GLY A 127 -16.52 25.53 0.06
N ASN A 128 -16.63 26.79 -0.38
CA ASN A 128 -15.52 27.53 -0.97
C ASN A 128 -15.03 28.62 -0.03
N LEU A 129 -13.71 28.81 -0.02
CA LEU A 129 -13.05 29.88 0.71
C LEU A 129 -12.39 30.82 -0.30
N TYR A 130 -12.61 32.12 -0.12
CA TYR A 130 -12.01 33.18 -0.92
C TYR A 130 -11.19 34.07 0.01
N LEU A 131 -9.97 34.37 -0.42
CA LEU A 131 -9.06 35.25 0.30
C LEU A 131 -9.14 36.66 -0.29
N PRO A 132 -8.95 37.71 0.54
CA PRO A 132 -8.99 39.10 0.06
C PRO A 132 -7.97 39.44 -1.04
N HIS A 133 -6.95 38.59 -1.19
CA HIS A 133 -5.84 38.75 -2.12
C HIS A 133 -6.08 38.05 -3.47
N GLY A 134 -7.28 37.51 -3.70
CA GLY A 134 -7.64 36.80 -4.94
C GLY A 134 -7.35 35.30 -4.95
N GLY A 135 -6.68 34.77 -3.92
CA GLY A 135 -6.55 33.33 -3.72
C GLY A 135 -7.85 32.68 -3.27
N GLN A 136 -7.93 31.36 -3.42
CA GLN A 136 -9.14 30.61 -3.12
C GLN A 136 -8.83 29.16 -2.75
N ARG A 137 -9.69 28.55 -1.93
CA ARG A 137 -9.79 27.11 -1.78
C ARG A 137 -11.18 26.66 -2.22
N ILE A 138 -11.23 25.94 -3.33
CA ILE A 138 -12.47 25.36 -3.86
C ILE A 138 -12.59 23.93 -3.37
N SER A 139 -13.76 23.60 -2.79
CA SER A 139 -14.09 22.23 -2.41
C SER A 139 -14.83 21.54 -3.55
N GLY A 140 -14.40 20.32 -3.88
CA GLY A 140 -14.97 19.50 -4.95
C GLY A 140 -15.24 18.07 -4.48
N VAL A 141 -16.01 17.35 -5.27
CA VAL A 141 -16.23 15.90 -5.11
C VAL A 141 -15.88 15.21 -6.41
N VAL A 142 -15.32 14.00 -6.32
CA VAL A 142 -15.04 13.15 -7.48
C VAL A 142 -16.30 13.00 -8.36
N GLY A 143 -16.13 13.15 -9.67
CA GLY A 143 -17.23 13.13 -10.65
C GLY A 143 -18.09 14.41 -10.67
N GLY A 144 -17.81 15.39 -9.79
CA GLY A 144 -18.48 16.69 -9.80
C GLY A 144 -17.98 17.61 -10.92
N ILE A 145 -18.78 18.63 -11.24
CA ILE A 145 -18.45 19.63 -12.26
C ILE A 145 -17.35 20.56 -11.73
N LEU A 146 -16.20 20.56 -12.41
CA LEU A 146 -15.06 21.45 -12.11
C LEU A 146 -14.97 22.66 -13.09
N VAL A 147 -15.90 22.77 -14.03
CA VAL A 147 -15.90 23.74 -15.15
C VAL A 147 -15.76 25.20 -14.68
N GLY A 148 -14.90 25.95 -15.37
CA GLY A 148 -14.67 27.37 -15.14
C GLY A 148 -13.75 27.70 -13.95
N ARG A 149 -13.18 26.70 -13.27
CA ARG A 149 -12.29 26.92 -12.12
C ARG A 149 -10.89 26.38 -12.39
N GLY A 150 -9.90 27.27 -12.32
CA GLY A 150 -8.49 26.92 -12.43
C GLY A 150 -7.80 26.84 -11.06
N ALA A 151 -6.71 26.08 -10.97
CA ALA A 151 -5.96 25.85 -9.74
C ALA A 151 -4.44 25.80 -9.97
N ASP A 152 -3.67 26.25 -8.98
CA ASP A 152 -2.21 26.12 -8.88
C ASP A 152 -1.82 24.84 -8.11
N LEU A 153 -2.72 24.35 -7.25
CA LEU A 153 -2.61 23.08 -6.54
C LEU A 153 -3.97 22.37 -6.58
N ILE A 154 -3.96 21.11 -7.01
CA ILE A 154 -5.12 20.21 -6.89
C ILE A 154 -4.77 19.09 -5.92
N ILE A 155 -5.62 18.85 -4.93
CA ILE A 155 -5.51 17.74 -4.00
C ILE A 155 -6.71 16.82 -4.23
N VAL A 156 -6.46 15.54 -4.44
CA VAL A 156 -7.48 14.50 -4.56
C VAL A 156 -7.30 13.53 -3.39
N ASP A 157 -8.28 13.47 -2.49
CA ASP A 157 -8.22 12.71 -1.24
C ASP A 157 -9.28 11.61 -1.22
N ASP A 158 -8.83 10.36 -1.06
CA ASP A 158 -9.64 9.14 -1.02
C ASP A 158 -10.75 9.14 -2.09
N PRO A 159 -10.39 9.09 -3.38
CA PRO A 159 -11.32 9.36 -4.49
C PRO A 159 -12.42 8.30 -4.65
N ILE A 160 -12.26 7.13 -4.01
CA ILE A 160 -13.24 6.06 -4.00
C ILE A 160 -13.29 5.42 -2.62
N ALA A 161 -14.50 5.16 -2.13
CA ALA A 161 -14.69 4.50 -0.84
C ALA A 161 -14.32 3.00 -0.95
N PRO A 162 -13.76 2.37 0.12
CA PRO A 162 -13.43 0.94 0.14
C PRO A 162 -14.60 0.04 -0.28
N ALA A 163 -15.82 0.36 0.19
CA ALA A 163 -17.02 -0.40 -0.14
C ALA A 163 -17.44 -0.34 -1.62
N ARG A 164 -16.84 0.55 -2.43
CA ARG A 164 -17.18 0.73 -3.85
C ARG A 164 -16.02 0.42 -4.78
N VAL A 165 -14.84 0.06 -4.27
CA VAL A 165 -13.65 -0.14 -5.13
C VAL A 165 -13.77 -1.34 -6.07
N TYR A 166 -14.51 -2.37 -5.64
CA TYR A 166 -14.74 -3.59 -6.42
C TYR A 166 -15.80 -3.42 -7.53
N ASP A 167 -16.52 -2.30 -7.55
CA ASP A 167 -17.37 -1.91 -8.66
C ASP A 167 -16.49 -1.36 -9.80
N GLU A 168 -16.10 -2.25 -10.71
CA GLU A 168 -15.20 -1.96 -11.82
C GLU A 168 -15.68 -0.78 -12.70
N PRO A 169 -16.97 -0.68 -13.12
CA PRO A 169 -17.48 0.51 -13.78
C PRO A 169 -17.23 1.81 -13.00
N ARG A 170 -17.50 1.83 -11.69
CA ARG A 170 -17.25 3.03 -10.86
C ARG A 170 -15.76 3.34 -10.73
N ARG A 171 -14.92 2.33 -10.48
CA ARG A 171 -13.46 2.50 -10.40
C ARG A 171 -12.90 3.11 -11.68
N ARG A 172 -13.29 2.59 -12.85
CA ARG A 172 -12.91 3.15 -14.15
C ARG A 172 -13.44 4.56 -14.38
N ALA A 173 -14.66 4.86 -13.91
CA ALA A 173 -15.22 6.20 -14.02
C ALA A 173 -14.39 7.23 -13.23
N VAL A 174 -13.88 6.87 -12.05
CA VAL A 174 -12.95 7.73 -11.28
C VAL A 174 -11.67 7.99 -12.06
N ASN A 175 -11.04 6.96 -12.63
CA ASN A 175 -9.80 7.10 -13.40
C ASN A 175 -10.03 7.98 -14.65
N LYS A 176 -11.10 7.71 -15.42
CA LYS A 176 -11.47 8.53 -16.59
C LYS A 176 -11.76 9.98 -16.23
N TRP A 177 -12.49 10.21 -15.13
CA TRP A 177 -12.76 11.56 -14.63
C TRP A 177 -11.46 12.29 -14.28
N PHE A 178 -10.51 11.61 -13.62
CA PHE A 178 -9.23 12.21 -13.27
C PHE A 178 -8.48 12.69 -14.51
N ASP A 179 -8.32 11.81 -15.51
CA ASP A 179 -7.59 12.12 -16.74
C ASP A 179 -8.24 13.26 -17.53
N ALA A 180 -9.57 13.25 -17.61
CA ALA A 180 -10.33 14.23 -18.39
C ALA A 180 -10.44 15.60 -17.71
N GLU A 181 -10.58 15.63 -16.38
CA GLU A 181 -11.00 16.85 -15.67
C GLU A 181 -9.98 17.40 -14.69
N VAL A 182 -9.00 16.63 -14.19
CA VAL A 182 -8.09 17.14 -13.13
C VAL A 182 -6.92 17.90 -13.74
N ILE A 183 -6.12 17.26 -14.60
CA ILE A 183 -4.92 17.90 -15.18
C ILE A 183 -5.26 19.17 -15.99
N PRO A 184 -6.33 19.22 -16.79
CA PRO A 184 -6.70 20.44 -17.52
C PRO A 184 -7.10 21.64 -16.64
N ARG A 185 -7.36 21.43 -15.34
CA ARG A 185 -7.72 22.51 -14.39
C ARG A 185 -6.51 23.25 -13.86
N LEU A 186 -5.30 22.76 -14.10
CA LEU A 186 -4.10 23.48 -13.71
C LEU A 186 -4.00 24.79 -14.50
N ASN A 187 -3.83 25.91 -13.79
CA ASN A 187 -3.64 27.23 -14.41
C ASN A 187 -2.40 27.25 -15.33
N ASP A 188 -1.33 26.63 -14.87
CA ASP A 188 -0.09 26.39 -15.60
C ASP A 188 0.26 24.92 -15.46
N LYS A 189 0.29 24.15 -16.56
CA LYS A 189 0.54 22.70 -16.52
C LYS A 189 1.97 22.35 -16.09
N ASN A 190 2.92 23.27 -16.27
CA ASN A 190 4.33 23.09 -15.93
C ASN A 190 4.63 23.42 -14.46
N LYS A 191 3.88 24.37 -13.87
CA LYS A 191 4.07 24.81 -12.48
C LYS A 191 3.01 24.27 -11.51
N GLY A 192 1.83 23.95 -12.02
CA GLY A 192 0.70 23.46 -11.26
C GLY A 192 1.03 22.11 -10.63
N ARG A 193 0.60 21.94 -9.38
CA ARG A 193 0.88 20.72 -8.61
C ARG A 193 -0.38 19.89 -8.41
N VAL A 194 -0.21 18.57 -8.40
CA VAL A 194 -1.28 17.63 -8.07
C VAL A 194 -0.78 16.67 -7.00
N VAL A 195 -1.56 16.56 -5.92
CA VAL A 195 -1.35 15.61 -4.84
C VAL A 195 -2.53 14.65 -4.81
N VAL A 196 -2.27 13.37 -4.99
CA VAL A 196 -3.24 12.29 -4.77
C VAL A 196 -2.88 11.63 -3.46
N VAL A 197 -3.81 11.61 -2.51
CA VAL A 197 -3.61 10.99 -1.20
C VAL A 197 -4.71 9.97 -0.97
N MET A 198 -4.32 8.72 -0.73
CA MET A 198 -5.26 7.66 -0.41
C MET A 198 -4.55 6.47 0.22
N GLN A 199 -5.29 5.59 0.87
CA GLN A 199 -4.82 4.21 1.00
C GLN A 199 -5.11 3.43 -0.28
N ARG A 200 -4.26 2.47 -0.64
CA ARG A 200 -4.57 1.59 -1.77
C ARG A 200 -5.76 0.69 -1.43
N LEU A 201 -6.59 0.43 -2.43
CA LEU A 201 -7.83 -0.33 -2.31
C LEU A 201 -7.94 -1.41 -3.38
N HIS A 202 -7.34 -1.19 -4.56
CA HIS A 202 -7.36 -2.13 -5.67
C HIS A 202 -6.16 -1.91 -6.60
N HIS A 203 -5.70 -2.95 -7.31
CA HIS A 203 -4.53 -2.81 -8.19
C HIS A 203 -4.78 -1.80 -9.33
N GLU A 204 -6.03 -1.68 -9.80
CA GLU A 204 -6.49 -0.64 -10.74
C GLU A 204 -7.20 0.57 -10.09
N ASP A 205 -7.01 0.81 -8.79
CA ASP A 205 -7.47 2.08 -8.20
C ASP A 205 -6.74 3.29 -8.81
N LEU A 206 -7.13 4.52 -8.42
CA LEU A 206 -6.55 5.72 -9.02
C LEU A 206 -5.02 5.76 -8.86
N SER A 207 -4.47 5.33 -7.73
CA SER A 207 -3.01 5.28 -7.56
C SER A 207 -2.38 4.27 -8.52
N GLY A 208 -2.97 3.09 -8.66
CA GLY A 208 -2.51 2.08 -9.63
C GLY A 208 -2.54 2.59 -11.08
N HIS A 209 -3.62 3.26 -11.47
CA HIS A 209 -3.79 3.89 -12.78
C HIS A 209 -2.75 4.98 -13.05
N LEU A 210 -2.46 5.84 -12.07
CA LEU A 210 -1.49 6.91 -12.24
C LEU A 210 -0.04 6.42 -12.23
N LEU A 211 0.24 5.33 -11.52
CA LEU A 211 1.56 4.70 -11.51
C LEU A 211 1.87 3.91 -12.79
N SER A 212 0.84 3.48 -13.54
CA SER A 212 1.03 2.78 -14.81
C SER A 212 1.11 3.71 -16.02
N GLY A 213 0.72 4.99 -15.88
CA GLY A 213 0.75 6.00 -16.94
C GLY A 213 1.95 6.96 -16.88
N GLU A 214 1.95 7.95 -17.77
CA GLU A 214 2.85 9.13 -17.76
C GLU A 214 2.04 10.39 -17.37
N PRO A 215 2.62 11.47 -16.81
CA PRO A 215 4.04 11.80 -16.50
C PRO A 215 4.55 11.16 -15.19
N PRO A 216 5.86 11.17 -14.89
CA PRO A 216 6.38 10.48 -13.71
C PRO A 216 5.79 11.07 -12.43
N TRP A 217 4.99 10.25 -11.74
CA TRP A 217 4.52 10.54 -10.40
C TRP A 217 5.60 10.20 -9.40
N VAL A 218 5.89 11.12 -8.49
CA VAL A 218 6.64 10.78 -7.28
C VAL A 218 5.69 10.00 -6.38
N HIS A 219 6.12 8.81 -5.95
CA HIS A 219 5.30 7.92 -5.13
C HIS A 219 5.86 7.83 -3.71
N LEU A 220 5.21 8.48 -2.75
CA LEU A 220 5.45 8.28 -1.34
C LEU A 220 4.63 7.08 -0.86
N ASN A 221 5.28 5.93 -0.75
CA ASN A 221 4.69 4.70 -0.23
C ASN A 221 5.32 4.32 1.12
N LEU A 222 4.51 4.26 2.18
CA LEU A 222 4.97 3.86 3.50
C LEU A 222 4.07 2.72 4.03
N PRO A 223 4.41 1.44 3.80
CA PRO A 223 3.59 0.31 4.25
C PRO A 223 3.60 0.20 5.77
N ALA A 224 2.53 -0.36 6.34
CA ALA A 224 2.39 -0.55 7.79
C ALA A 224 3.51 -1.40 8.39
N ILE A 225 4.02 -2.39 7.65
CA ILE A 225 5.20 -3.19 7.97
C ILE A 225 6.20 -3.07 6.81
N ALA A 226 7.46 -2.76 7.11
CA ALA A 226 8.50 -2.71 6.09
C ALA A 226 8.74 -4.09 5.46
N THR A 227 8.67 -4.18 4.13
CA THR A 227 8.97 -5.43 3.38
C THR A 227 10.46 -5.59 3.07
N GLU A 228 11.21 -4.50 3.19
CA GLU A 228 12.66 -4.39 2.96
C GLU A 228 13.27 -3.35 3.91
N ASP A 229 14.59 -3.25 3.91
CA ASP A 229 15.27 -2.17 4.62
C ASP A 229 15.08 -0.86 3.86
N GLU A 230 14.55 0.16 4.52
CA GLU A 230 14.21 1.45 3.94
C GLU A 230 15.13 2.56 4.46
N GLU A 231 15.47 3.49 3.58
CA GLU A 231 16.21 4.70 3.91
C GLU A 231 15.52 5.93 3.29
N TRP A 232 15.21 6.92 4.14
CA TRP A 232 14.51 8.14 3.77
C TRP A 232 15.39 9.37 4.05
N LYS A 233 15.87 10.00 2.98
CA LYS A 233 16.66 11.24 3.03
C LYS A 233 15.74 12.44 2.97
N LEU A 234 15.77 13.29 3.99
CA LEU A 234 14.92 14.48 4.05
C LEU A 234 15.59 15.68 3.35
N SER A 235 14.80 16.53 2.69
CA SER A 235 15.31 17.71 1.98
C SER A 235 16.04 18.71 2.87
N ARG A 236 15.68 18.76 4.15
CA ARG A 236 16.30 19.64 5.17
C ARG A 236 17.51 19.00 5.86
N GLY A 237 17.93 17.83 5.41
CA GLY A 237 18.99 17.03 6.04
C GLY A 237 18.44 16.02 7.05
N GLY A 238 19.24 15.00 7.32
CA GLY A 238 18.86 13.84 8.13
C GLY A 238 18.47 12.64 7.27
N VAL A 239 18.72 11.46 7.83
CA VAL A 239 18.41 10.17 7.22
C VAL A 239 17.64 9.35 8.24
N ILE A 240 16.47 8.85 7.83
CA ILE A 240 15.66 7.95 8.63
C ILE A 240 15.77 6.56 8.03
N THR A 241 16.08 5.57 8.86
CA THR A 241 16.16 4.16 8.43
C THR A 241 15.09 3.33 9.13
N ARG A 242 14.42 2.43 8.40
CA ARG A 242 13.52 1.42 8.95
C ARG A 242 13.94 0.05 8.46
N LYS A 243 14.16 -0.90 9.37
CA LYS A 243 14.50 -2.29 9.01
C LYS A 243 13.27 -3.09 8.58
N LYS A 244 13.48 -4.07 7.71
CA LYS A 244 12.48 -5.06 7.32
C LYS A 244 11.77 -5.66 8.55
N GLY A 245 10.45 -5.84 8.45
CA GLY A 245 9.61 -6.42 9.49
C GLY A 245 9.18 -5.42 10.59
N LEU A 246 9.74 -4.21 10.63
CA LEU A 246 9.36 -3.22 11.64
C LEU A 246 8.07 -2.47 11.26
N PRO A 247 7.15 -2.24 12.22
CA PRO A 247 5.99 -1.40 11.98
C PRO A 247 6.35 0.06 11.67
N LEU A 248 5.54 0.74 10.85
CA LEU A 248 5.70 2.14 10.45
C LEU A 248 5.69 3.09 11.66
N ALA A 249 4.69 2.91 12.51
CA ALA A 249 4.48 3.70 13.72
C ALA A 249 4.02 2.79 14.86
N PRO A 250 4.93 2.08 15.54
CA PRO A 250 4.58 1.10 16.59
C PRO A 250 3.74 1.66 17.74
N LYS A 251 3.83 2.98 18.00
CA LYS A 251 3.00 3.68 19.00
C LYS A 251 1.54 3.90 18.55
N ILE A 252 1.26 3.84 17.25
CA ILE A 252 -0.09 3.91 16.68
C ILE A 252 -0.64 2.50 16.52
N ASP A 253 0.10 1.67 15.78
CA ASP A 253 -0.22 0.27 15.53
C ASP A 253 1.07 -0.55 15.65
N SER A 254 1.19 -1.28 16.76
CA SER A 254 2.31 -2.20 16.96
C SER A 254 2.08 -3.52 16.21
N TRP A 255 3.09 -4.39 16.22
CA TRP A 255 3.09 -5.65 15.49
C TRP A 255 1.85 -6.53 15.80
N VAL A 256 1.48 -6.69 17.08
CA VAL A 256 0.34 -7.57 17.48
C VAL A 256 -1.02 -7.02 17.02
N PRO A 257 -1.35 -5.73 17.23
CA PRO A 257 -2.53 -5.10 16.63
C PRO A 257 -2.59 -5.22 15.11
N LEU A 258 -1.47 -5.03 14.41
CA LEU A 258 -1.42 -5.18 12.94
C LEU A 258 -1.73 -6.62 12.53
N TYR A 259 -1.18 -7.60 13.23
CA TYR A 259 -1.45 -9.01 12.98
C TYR A 259 -2.92 -9.36 13.19
N ARG A 260 -3.50 -8.97 14.32
CA ARG A 260 -4.93 -9.17 14.60
C ARG A 260 -5.80 -8.54 13.53
N ARG A 261 -5.48 -7.32 13.12
CA ARG A 261 -6.20 -6.62 12.06
C ARG A 261 -6.11 -7.35 10.72
N MET A 262 -4.94 -7.90 10.36
CA MET A 262 -4.78 -8.72 9.15
C MET A 262 -5.68 -9.96 9.21
N MET A 263 -5.78 -10.61 10.37
CA MET A 263 -6.68 -11.74 10.57
C MET A 263 -8.16 -11.34 10.50
N ASP A 264 -8.53 -10.18 11.05
CA ASP A 264 -9.93 -9.71 11.07
C ASP A 264 -10.43 -9.26 9.69
N MET A 265 -9.59 -8.56 8.91
CA MET A 265 -10.01 -7.96 7.64
C MET A 265 -9.68 -8.79 6.39
N GLY A 266 -8.87 -9.85 6.55
CA GLY A 266 -8.38 -10.68 5.45
C GLY A 266 -7.10 -10.14 4.80
N ALA A 267 -6.40 -11.04 4.10
CA ALA A 267 -5.09 -10.81 3.53
C ALA A 267 -5.08 -9.70 2.48
N TYR A 268 -6.04 -9.75 1.54
CA TYR A 268 -6.11 -8.77 0.47
C TYR A 268 -6.36 -7.37 1.00
N ASN A 269 -7.38 -7.19 1.85
CA ASN A 269 -7.72 -5.88 2.40
C ASN A 269 -6.55 -5.32 3.22
N PHE A 270 -5.85 -6.16 3.99
CA PHE A 270 -4.65 -5.74 4.71
C PHE A 270 -3.52 -5.35 3.75
N SER A 271 -3.25 -6.16 2.72
CA SER A 271 -2.21 -5.88 1.74
C SER A 271 -2.48 -4.58 0.98
N ALA A 272 -3.73 -4.34 0.58
CA ALA A 272 -4.15 -3.10 -0.05
C ALA A 272 -4.06 -1.92 0.92
N GLN A 273 -4.82 -1.94 2.03
CA GLN A 273 -5.02 -0.76 2.86
C GLN A 273 -3.87 -0.45 3.83
N TYR A 274 -3.12 -1.46 4.25
CA TYR A 274 -2.00 -1.32 5.20
C TYR A 274 -0.65 -1.43 4.50
N GLN A 275 -0.46 -2.44 3.64
CA GLN A 275 0.81 -2.59 2.92
C GLN A 275 0.89 -1.78 1.62
N GLN A 276 -0.19 -1.09 1.23
CA GLN A 276 -0.25 -0.29 -0.01
C GLN A 276 0.09 -1.10 -1.27
N LYS A 277 -0.13 -2.41 -1.22
CA LYS A 277 0.23 -3.36 -2.26
C LYS A 277 -0.96 -4.29 -2.54
N PRO A 278 -2.03 -3.77 -3.16
CA PRO A 278 -3.10 -4.63 -3.67
C PRO A 278 -2.51 -5.58 -4.71
N TYR A 279 -3.03 -6.80 -4.79
CA TYR A 279 -2.62 -7.81 -5.76
C TYR A 279 -3.85 -8.33 -6.52
N VAL A 280 -3.68 -9.29 -7.42
CA VAL A 280 -4.79 -10.01 -8.04
C VAL A 280 -4.91 -11.34 -7.31
N HIS A 281 -6.09 -11.66 -6.79
CA HIS A 281 -6.30 -12.98 -6.19
C HIS A 281 -6.00 -14.08 -7.20
N MET A 282 -5.38 -15.17 -6.74
CA MET A 282 -5.14 -16.32 -7.62
C MET A 282 -6.45 -17.05 -7.96
N ASN A 283 -7.43 -17.00 -7.05
CA ASN A 283 -8.76 -17.57 -7.18
C ASN A 283 -9.73 -16.88 -6.19
N ASP A 284 -11.03 -17.11 -6.37
CA ASP A 284 -12.09 -16.53 -5.54
C ASP A 284 -12.12 -17.05 -4.09
N GLU A 285 -11.37 -18.12 -3.79
CA GLU A 285 -11.31 -18.70 -2.45
C GLU A 285 -10.23 -18.06 -1.55
N GLU A 286 -9.49 -17.05 -2.06
CA GLU A 286 -8.41 -16.36 -1.33
C GLU A 286 -7.31 -17.32 -0.82
N VAL A 287 -7.07 -18.40 -1.57
CA VAL A 287 -6.01 -19.36 -1.31
C VAL A 287 -4.99 -19.31 -2.44
N ARG A 288 -3.74 -19.65 -2.14
CA ARG A 288 -2.76 -20.01 -3.17
C ARG A 288 -2.56 -21.52 -3.13
N GLY A 289 -2.65 -22.13 -4.31
CA GLY A 289 -2.50 -23.58 -4.49
C GLY A 289 -1.10 -23.93 -4.98
N GLY A 290 -0.62 -25.11 -4.60
CA GLY A 290 0.61 -25.70 -5.12
C GLY A 290 0.58 -27.23 -5.02
N TRP A 291 1.46 -27.87 -5.77
CA TRP A 291 1.72 -29.30 -5.65
C TRP A 291 2.80 -29.51 -4.58
N PHE A 292 2.44 -30.15 -3.47
CA PHE A 292 3.36 -30.35 -2.35
C PHE A 292 3.60 -31.85 -2.14
N ALA A 293 4.87 -32.24 -2.07
CA ALA A 293 5.27 -33.54 -1.57
C ALA A 293 5.40 -33.45 -0.04
N LEU A 294 4.43 -34.02 0.67
CA LEU A 294 4.46 -34.14 2.12
C LEU A 294 4.59 -35.63 2.48
N PRO A 295 5.54 -36.02 3.35
CA PRO A 295 5.54 -37.36 3.89
C PRO A 295 4.29 -37.55 4.77
N ASP A 296 3.59 -38.68 4.63
CA ASP A 296 2.56 -39.07 5.59
C ASP A 296 3.18 -39.56 6.92
N GLU A 297 2.34 -39.99 7.85
CA GLU A 297 2.74 -40.48 9.18
C GLU A 297 3.65 -41.72 9.14
N HIS A 298 3.81 -42.34 7.97
CA HIS A 298 4.68 -43.48 7.72
C HIS A 298 5.87 -43.15 6.82
N GLY A 299 6.00 -41.90 6.37
CA GLY A 299 7.09 -41.42 5.52
C GLY A 299 6.89 -41.64 4.02
N PHE A 300 5.69 -42.03 3.55
CA PHE A 300 5.41 -42.12 2.12
C PHE A 300 5.28 -40.72 1.51
N PRO A 301 5.89 -40.46 0.34
CA PRO A 301 5.70 -39.19 -0.34
C PRO A 301 4.25 -39.11 -0.87
N GLN A 302 3.40 -38.42 -0.13
CA GLN A 302 2.09 -38.05 -0.65
C GLN A 302 2.22 -36.70 -1.35
N ALA A 303 1.99 -36.75 -2.66
CA ALA A 303 1.83 -35.54 -3.42
C ALA A 303 0.37 -35.09 -3.28
N ALA A 304 0.18 -33.97 -2.61
CA ALA A 304 -1.14 -33.39 -2.38
C ALA A 304 -1.21 -31.99 -3.00
N LEU A 305 -2.35 -31.71 -3.64
CA LEU A 305 -2.72 -30.35 -3.96
C LEU A 305 -3.11 -29.66 -2.64
N CYS A 306 -2.23 -28.82 -2.10
CA CYS A 306 -2.56 -28.07 -0.90
C CYS A 306 -2.98 -26.65 -1.27
N ARG A 307 -4.05 -26.18 -0.61
CA ARG A 307 -4.49 -24.80 -0.64
C ARG A 307 -3.99 -24.13 0.63
N VAL A 308 -3.27 -23.03 0.48
CA VAL A 308 -2.75 -22.24 1.59
C VAL A 308 -3.49 -20.91 1.61
N PRO A 309 -4.19 -20.55 2.71
CA PRO A 309 -4.83 -19.25 2.82
C PRO A 309 -3.83 -18.11 2.63
N GLU A 310 -4.22 -17.07 1.89
CA GLU A 310 -3.37 -15.89 1.70
C GLU A 310 -3.02 -15.21 3.04
N THR A 311 -3.88 -15.35 4.05
CA THR A 311 -3.61 -14.88 5.43
C THR A 311 -2.43 -15.61 6.06
N THR A 312 -2.30 -16.91 5.82
CA THR A 312 -1.15 -17.70 6.30
C THR A 312 0.13 -17.28 5.59
N ILE A 313 0.06 -16.99 4.29
CA ILE A 313 1.20 -16.49 3.51
C ILE A 313 1.68 -15.14 4.04
N LEU A 314 0.77 -14.17 4.21
CA LEU A 314 1.13 -12.86 4.75
C LEU A 314 1.59 -12.93 6.22
N ALA A 315 1.03 -13.84 7.03
CA ALA A 315 1.52 -14.09 8.39
C ALA A 315 3.00 -14.50 8.39
N TYR A 316 3.44 -15.31 7.44
CA TYR A 316 4.86 -15.62 7.29
C TYR A 316 5.64 -14.42 6.72
N GLU A 317 5.23 -13.88 5.57
CA GLU A 317 6.01 -12.89 4.82
C GLU A 317 6.19 -11.54 5.56
N LEU A 318 5.15 -11.08 6.26
CA LEU A 318 5.15 -9.77 6.92
C LEU A 318 5.42 -9.86 8.41
N PHE A 319 4.92 -10.92 9.06
CA PHE A 319 4.98 -11.06 10.50
C PHE A 319 6.09 -12.03 10.94
N GLY A 320 6.63 -12.86 10.04
CA GLY A 320 7.64 -13.85 10.40
C GLY A 320 7.07 -15.00 11.24
N ILE A 321 5.78 -15.32 11.06
CA ILE A 321 5.12 -16.38 11.80
C ILE A 321 5.34 -17.71 11.07
N GLY A 322 5.93 -18.67 11.78
CA GLY A 322 6.25 -20.00 11.28
C GLY A 322 7.69 -20.14 10.82
N ASP A 323 8.20 -21.38 10.84
CA ASP A 323 9.61 -21.66 10.55
C ASP A 323 9.92 -21.76 9.05
N ARG A 324 8.88 -21.92 8.21
CA ARG A 324 9.01 -22.05 6.75
C ARG A 324 7.85 -21.38 6.03
N HIS A 325 8.12 -20.93 4.81
CA HIS A 325 7.09 -20.31 3.98
C HIS A 325 5.99 -21.33 3.67
N PRO A 326 4.71 -21.02 3.95
CA PRO A 326 3.64 -22.01 3.90
C PRO A 326 3.30 -22.45 2.48
N ALA A 327 3.60 -21.62 1.47
CA ALA A 327 3.47 -21.99 0.06
C ALA A 327 4.73 -22.63 -0.55
N THR A 328 5.74 -22.97 0.27
CA THR A 328 6.96 -23.64 -0.20
C THR A 328 7.00 -25.06 0.36
N PRO A 329 7.18 -26.11 -0.47
CA PRO A 329 7.28 -27.47 0.02
C PRO A 329 8.45 -27.61 1.01
N PRO A 330 8.30 -28.43 2.07
CA PRO A 330 9.33 -28.60 3.11
C PRO A 330 10.68 -29.06 2.56
N ARG A 331 10.64 -29.79 1.45
CA ARG A 331 11.79 -30.37 0.76
C ARG A 331 11.37 -30.73 -0.66
N GLN A 332 12.10 -30.25 -1.65
CA GLN A 332 12.06 -30.85 -2.98
C GLN A 332 12.86 -32.15 -2.92
N MET A 333 12.25 -33.24 -3.35
CA MET A 333 12.93 -34.54 -3.44
C MET A 333 13.85 -34.53 -4.65
N THR A 334 15.09 -34.98 -4.50
CA THR A 334 15.99 -35.14 -5.66
C THR A 334 15.51 -36.28 -6.55
N HIS A 335 15.95 -36.32 -7.81
CA HIS A 335 15.63 -37.44 -8.71
C HIS A 335 16.09 -38.78 -8.14
N GLU A 336 17.29 -38.82 -7.57
CA GLU A 336 17.84 -40.02 -6.93
C GLU A 336 17.01 -40.45 -5.71
N GLU A 337 16.55 -39.50 -4.90
CA GLU A 337 15.65 -39.81 -3.79
C GLU A 337 14.33 -40.37 -4.31
N TRP A 338 13.76 -39.79 -5.38
CA TRP A 338 12.53 -40.28 -6.00
C TRP A 338 12.65 -41.73 -6.48
N GLU A 339 13.73 -42.07 -7.19
CA GLU A 339 14.00 -43.44 -7.63
C GLU A 339 14.09 -44.40 -6.44
N ARG A 340 14.76 -43.99 -5.36
CA ARG A 340 14.84 -44.77 -4.10
C ARG A 340 13.48 -44.99 -3.49
N TYR A 341 12.69 -43.95 -3.30
CA TYR A 341 11.34 -44.05 -2.74
C TYR A 341 10.41 -44.90 -3.61
N ALA A 342 10.52 -44.83 -4.94
CA ALA A 342 9.74 -45.67 -5.85
C ALA A 342 10.06 -47.16 -5.63
N VAL A 343 11.35 -47.51 -5.63
CA VAL A 343 11.82 -48.88 -5.35
C VAL A 343 11.38 -49.37 -3.98
N TRP A 344 11.54 -48.54 -2.94
CA TRP A 344 11.17 -48.90 -1.57
C TRP A 344 9.66 -49.10 -1.44
N THR A 345 8.85 -48.32 -2.16
CA THR A 345 7.38 -48.43 -2.13
C THR A 345 6.93 -49.74 -2.77
N THR A 346 7.45 -50.09 -3.94
CA THR A 346 7.11 -51.35 -4.62
C THR A 346 7.52 -52.56 -3.78
N ASP A 347 8.74 -52.53 -3.22
CA ASP A 347 9.19 -53.59 -2.30
C ASP A 347 8.34 -53.65 -1.02
N TYR A 348 8.01 -52.51 -0.42
CA TYR A 348 7.20 -52.47 0.79
C TYR A 348 5.79 -53.02 0.56
N GLN A 349 5.13 -52.69 -0.56
CA GLN A 349 3.84 -53.27 -0.92
C GLN A 349 3.91 -54.78 -1.11
N ARG A 350 5.00 -55.28 -1.72
CA ARG A 350 5.27 -56.72 -1.83
C ARG A 350 5.46 -57.36 -0.47
N ARG A 351 6.17 -56.72 0.47
CA ARG A 351 6.34 -57.24 1.83
C ARG A 351 5.03 -57.23 2.61
N LEU A 352 4.21 -56.18 2.49
CA LEU A 352 2.91 -56.09 3.14
C LEU A 352 1.92 -57.16 2.68
N SER A 353 1.99 -57.61 1.42
CA SER A 353 1.12 -58.69 0.94
C SER A 353 1.49 -60.06 1.50
N ILE A 354 2.68 -60.20 2.08
CA ILE A 354 3.19 -61.43 2.72
C ILE A 354 3.08 -61.33 4.25
N ASP A 355 3.48 -60.20 4.83
CA ASP A 355 3.41 -59.90 6.25
C ASP A 355 2.79 -58.51 6.48
N PRO A 356 1.56 -58.43 7.02
CA PRO A 356 0.89 -57.16 7.29
C PRO A 356 1.58 -56.32 8.38
N ARG A 357 2.60 -56.85 9.08
CA ARG A 357 3.43 -56.12 10.05
C ARG A 357 4.76 -55.64 9.47
N ALA A 358 5.00 -55.83 8.17
CA ALA A 358 6.20 -55.34 7.52
C ALA A 358 6.38 -53.83 7.78
N LYS A 359 7.62 -53.41 8.04
CA LYS A 359 7.97 -51.99 8.29
C LYS A 359 8.53 -51.35 7.03
N TRP A 360 8.15 -50.10 6.79
CA TRP A 360 8.71 -49.32 5.68
C TRP A 360 10.20 -49.03 5.89
N GLY A 361 10.96 -48.97 4.79
CA GLY A 361 12.40 -48.74 4.80
C GLY A 361 13.12 -49.37 3.60
N PRO A 362 14.45 -49.19 3.50
CA PRO A 362 15.25 -49.72 2.39
C PRO A 362 15.15 -51.25 2.32
N PRO A 363 14.95 -51.82 1.11
CA PRO A 363 15.06 -53.26 0.92
C PRO A 363 16.51 -53.73 1.08
N GLU A 364 16.69 -54.98 1.51
CA GLU A 364 18.02 -55.59 1.65
C GLU A 364 18.82 -55.58 0.33
N ASN A 365 18.12 -55.60 -0.81
CA ASN A 365 18.70 -55.57 -2.16
C ASN A 365 18.47 -54.22 -2.89
N GLU A 366 18.42 -53.10 -2.16
CA GLU A 366 18.20 -51.74 -2.69
C GLU A 366 19.04 -51.44 -3.95
N ALA A 367 20.35 -51.72 -3.92
CA ALA A 367 21.22 -51.41 -5.07
C ALA A 367 20.84 -52.18 -6.33
N ALA A 368 20.43 -53.45 -6.20
CA ALA A 368 20.03 -54.27 -7.34
C ALA A 368 18.67 -53.82 -7.89
N LEU A 369 17.72 -53.51 -7.00
CA LEU A 369 16.40 -53.02 -7.41
C LEU A 369 16.47 -51.62 -8.04
N LEU A 370 17.38 -50.75 -7.59
CA LEU A 370 17.64 -49.46 -8.23
C LEU A 370 18.29 -49.63 -9.60
N ALA A 371 19.26 -50.53 -9.72
CA ALA A 371 19.85 -50.85 -11.01
C ALA A 371 18.78 -51.40 -11.97
N GLU A 372 17.91 -52.28 -11.49
CA GLU A 372 16.77 -52.82 -12.25
C GLU A 372 15.79 -51.73 -12.66
N TYR A 373 15.36 -50.88 -11.72
CA TYR A 373 14.47 -49.73 -11.95
C TYR A 373 15.02 -48.77 -13.00
N ARG A 374 16.34 -48.49 -12.93
CA ARG A 374 17.06 -47.64 -13.91
C ARG A 374 17.29 -48.34 -15.25
N SER A 375 17.32 -49.67 -15.29
CA SER A 375 17.59 -50.48 -16.49
C SER A 375 16.35 -51.07 -17.19
N GLY A 376 15.16 -50.96 -16.58
CA GLY A 376 14.00 -51.76 -16.94
C GLY A 376 13.28 -51.34 -18.24
N PRO A 377 12.45 -52.24 -18.82
CA PRO A 377 11.55 -51.95 -19.95
C PRO A 377 10.36 -51.03 -19.58
N ALA A 378 10.24 -50.70 -18.30
CA ALA A 378 9.33 -49.72 -17.71
C ALA A 378 10.07 -48.42 -17.33
N GLY A 379 11.16 -48.11 -18.05
CA GLY A 379 11.74 -46.78 -18.01
C GLY A 379 10.66 -45.78 -18.41
N TYR A 380 10.44 -44.78 -17.56
CA TYR A 380 9.95 -43.52 -18.09
C TYR A 380 10.96 -43.10 -19.16
N VAL A 381 10.66 -43.40 -20.41
CA VAL A 381 11.19 -42.66 -21.52
C VAL A 381 10.64 -41.27 -21.27
N GLN A 382 11.47 -40.35 -20.77
CA GLN A 382 11.32 -39.00 -21.29
C GLN A 382 11.58 -39.14 -22.78
N GLU A 383 10.51 -39.34 -23.55
CA GLU A 383 10.55 -38.78 -24.88
C GLU A 383 10.80 -37.29 -24.61
N PRO A 384 11.83 -36.67 -25.20
CA PRO A 384 11.78 -35.24 -25.28
C PRO A 384 10.47 -34.94 -25.99
N ASP A 385 9.53 -34.29 -25.31
CA ASP A 385 8.39 -33.64 -25.97
C ASP A 385 8.98 -32.60 -26.93
N ASN A 386 9.36 -33.07 -28.12
CA ASN A 386 9.21 -32.36 -29.37
C ASN A 386 7.81 -32.69 -29.93
N ASP A 387 6.80 -32.83 -29.06
CA ASP A 387 5.41 -32.79 -29.49
C ASP A 387 5.02 -31.32 -29.67
N ASP A 388 5.30 -30.82 -30.88
CA ASP A 388 4.54 -29.72 -31.50
C ASP A 388 3.08 -30.19 -31.79
N GLY A 389 2.39 -30.72 -30.77
CA GLY A 389 0.93 -30.84 -30.75
C GLY A 389 0.29 -29.45 -30.74
N PRO A 390 -0.99 -29.29 -31.15
CA PRO A 390 -1.51 -28.13 -31.90
C PRO A 390 -1.76 -26.84 -31.07
N TYR A 391 -0.96 -26.59 -30.04
CA TYR A 391 -1.06 -25.40 -29.22
C TYR A 391 0.05 -24.42 -29.60
N SER A 392 -0.20 -23.66 -30.66
CA SER A 392 0.50 -22.40 -30.86
C SER A 392 0.10 -21.44 -29.74
N ILE A 393 1.04 -21.04 -28.88
CA ILE A 393 0.87 -19.84 -28.07
C ILE A 393 0.97 -18.65 -29.04
N ARG A 394 -0.18 -18.04 -29.33
CA ARG A 394 -0.27 -16.69 -29.87
C ARG A 394 -0.47 -15.69 -28.76
#